data_AF-A0A845LX18-F1
#
_entry.id   AF-A0A845LX18-F1
#
_cell.length_a   1.000
_cell.length_b   1.000
_cell.length_c   1.000
_cell.angle_alpha   90.00
_cell.angle_beta   90.00
_cell.angle_gamma   90.00
#
_symmetry.space_group_name_H-M   'P 1'
#
loop_
_entity.id
_entity.type
_entity.pdbx_description
1 polymer ?
#
loop_
_entity_poly.entity_id
_entity_poly.type
_entity_poly.pdbx_seq_one_letter_code
_entity_poly.pdbx_strand_id
1 'polypeptide(L)'
;MFGSNRTHLRLSRARLLFTILIAASLLVSGCSKLSNKLETPRENQAVSTPEPQTPDTASNNDSNPLEPAPQSDLASLITILNPSKLETLSENPITFVLSQQDVPGVLWQNTFTIEGLKDQSLQDAINQDLTRLYTALDEAGLPPYRGIYQRIPPGTQPVTSNLNATSAFNFENLLSVAVYTDQSYTMGDRSEYVSRMETRNYDLHNGNNIPLPALFANPEAAMNRINDEVATMLSSQHSDEEPGFENGLYWFPRLTASFKGLEANQKYYLQPSGIVLIFDHQTPAFDTGFYPAQITLPFHLFEGELAIKERFADGPSSNLYLKSGARNQQFVQSDTFLTQQITAGEETVENNAVRAYLHFRYPNELPPAIQALAEMTLAESRNFLQTLTPNKKLSPGEEPFAEIALDITDIGPFYTLRHSVYTNCMSDGVDRHSRRPANSDVSDGVRPANSDVSDGVRPANSGEVIFSIRGDLPLDLTTNPSFFASYEADGRRVTLESCFAPGVDYKALLTNAYNKQATQYGYPAIQEDQIANVNFSIGHTGLECYFPDLGNYSYMGIEYKDLGSENLTIFDK
;
A
#
# COMPACT_ATOMS: atom_id res chain seq x y z
N MET A 1 33.89 39.28 21.36
CA MET A 1 32.98 40.35 21.84
C MET A 1 33.33 41.62 21.06
N PHE A 2 32.52 42.29 20.24
CA PHE A 2 31.09 42.35 19.92
C PHE A 2 30.96 42.42 18.39
N GLY A 3 30.04 41.66 17.76
CA GLY A 3 29.90 41.77 16.30
C GLY A 3 28.80 40.96 15.59
N SER A 4 27.81 40.38 16.30
CA SER A 4 26.79 39.51 15.65
C SER A 4 25.32 39.99 15.80
N ASN A 5 25.00 40.92 16.72
CA ASN A 5 23.60 41.24 17.04
C ASN A 5 22.88 42.25 16.10
N ARG A 6 23.50 42.76 15.04
CA ARG A 6 22.86 43.78 14.17
C ARG A 6 22.06 43.23 12.99
N THR A 7 22.28 41.98 12.60
CA THR A 7 21.61 41.36 11.43
C THR A 7 20.22 40.84 11.79
N HIS A 8 20.03 40.29 12.99
CA HIS A 8 18.73 39.77 13.43
C HIS A 8 17.65 40.85 13.60
N LEU A 9 18.02 42.07 14.02
CA LEU A 9 17.05 43.17 14.21
C LEU A 9 16.55 43.78 12.89
N ARG A 10 17.26 43.58 11.77
CA ARG A 10 16.84 44.08 10.45
C ARG A 10 15.84 43.13 9.77
N LEU A 11 15.99 41.82 9.97
CA LEU A 11 15.05 40.84 9.44
C LEU A 11 13.67 40.89 10.14
N SER A 12 13.62 41.12 11.46
CA SER A 12 12.34 41.16 12.18
C SER A 12 11.49 42.38 11.82
N ARG A 13 12.12 43.54 11.55
CA ARG A 13 11.42 44.75 11.12
C ARG A 13 10.90 44.65 9.68
N ALA A 14 11.63 43.96 8.80
CA ALA A 14 11.18 43.71 7.43
C ALA A 14 9.94 42.78 7.40
N ARG A 15 9.92 41.74 8.24
CA ARG A 15 8.75 40.84 8.37
C ARG A 15 7.52 41.58 8.90
N LEU A 16 7.67 42.41 9.95
CA LEU A 16 6.55 43.18 10.51
C LEU A 16 5.96 44.19 9.51
N LEU A 17 6.81 44.86 8.72
CA LEU A 17 6.36 45.78 7.66
C LEU A 17 5.61 45.06 6.54
N PHE A 18 6.05 43.85 6.18
CA PHE A 18 5.40 43.03 5.15
C PHE A 18 4.01 42.54 5.60
N THR A 19 3.87 42.12 6.86
CA THR A 19 2.57 41.70 7.43
C THR A 19 1.58 42.87 7.52
N ILE A 20 2.05 44.08 7.86
CA ILE A 20 1.20 45.28 7.89
C ILE A 20 0.73 45.68 6.48
N LEU A 21 1.57 45.51 5.45
CA LEU A 21 1.21 45.78 4.05
C LEU A 21 0.15 44.81 3.52
N ILE A 22 0.21 43.53 3.90
CA ILE A 22 -0.80 42.52 3.52
C ILE A 22 -2.14 42.78 4.24
N ALA A 23 -2.09 43.15 5.54
CA ALA A 23 -3.31 43.49 6.26
C ALA A 23 -3.99 44.77 5.70
N ALA A 24 -3.21 45.74 5.21
CA ALA A 24 -3.72 46.94 4.57
C ALA A 24 -4.32 46.68 3.17
N SER A 25 -3.79 45.74 2.39
CA SER A 25 -4.34 45.41 1.06
C SER A 25 -5.66 44.64 1.13
N LEU A 26 -5.86 43.83 2.18
CA LEU A 26 -7.11 43.11 2.43
C LEU A 26 -8.26 44.04 2.87
N LEU A 27 -7.95 45.16 3.54
CA LEU A 27 -8.96 46.15 3.96
C LEU A 27 -9.46 47.05 2.81
N VAL A 28 -8.72 47.14 1.70
CA VAL A 28 -9.11 47.99 0.55
C VAL A 28 -9.96 47.24 -0.48
N SER A 29 -9.96 45.90 -0.45
CA SER A 29 -10.66 45.07 -1.46
C SER A 29 -12.13 44.76 -1.11
N GLY A 30 -12.61 45.17 0.07
CA GLY A 30 -13.96 44.89 0.56
C GLY A 30 -14.95 46.04 0.38
N CYS A 31 -15.07 46.65 -0.81
CA CYS A 31 -16.16 47.59 -1.12
C CYS A 31 -16.36 47.80 -2.64
N SER A 32 -17.11 46.92 -3.30
CA SER A 32 -17.86 47.11 -4.56
C SER A 32 -18.42 45.73 -4.97
N LYS A 33 -19.68 45.50 -5.32
CA LYS A 33 -20.68 46.30 -6.04
C LYS A 33 -22.09 45.75 -5.80
N LEU A 34 -23.05 46.68 -5.80
CA LEU A 34 -24.49 46.48 -5.88
C LEU A 34 -24.96 46.06 -7.29
N SER A 35 -26.07 45.30 -7.31
CA SER A 35 -27.25 45.40 -8.20
C SER A 35 -27.06 45.36 -9.72
N ASN A 36 -27.68 44.37 -10.36
CA ASN A 36 -28.67 44.63 -11.41
C ASN A 36 -29.70 43.48 -11.57
N LYS A 37 -30.97 43.88 -11.55
CA LYS A 37 -32.15 43.16 -12.09
C LYS A 37 -32.00 42.97 -13.60
N LEU A 38 -32.50 41.86 -14.14
CA LEU A 38 -33.34 41.75 -15.36
C LEU A 38 -33.71 40.26 -15.54
N GLU A 39 -35.00 39.91 -15.46
CA GLU A 39 -35.93 39.66 -16.57
C GLU A 39 -36.15 38.16 -16.83
N THR A 40 -37.36 37.72 -16.46
CA THR A 40 -37.99 36.46 -16.84
C THR A 40 -38.35 36.43 -18.33
N PRO A 41 -38.11 35.33 -19.05
CA PRO A 41 -38.84 35.03 -20.28
C PRO A 41 -39.99 34.04 -20.05
N ARG A 42 -41.03 34.29 -20.83
CA ARG A 42 -42.31 33.58 -20.93
C ARG A 42 -42.16 32.12 -21.35
N GLU A 43 -42.93 31.27 -20.68
CA GLU A 43 -43.22 29.89 -21.05
C GLU A 43 -44.31 29.89 -22.15
N ASN A 44 -43.95 29.46 -23.36
CA ASN A 44 -44.89 29.22 -24.45
C ASN A 44 -45.30 27.74 -24.45
N GLN A 45 -46.60 27.52 -24.32
CA GLN A 45 -47.27 26.24 -24.48
C GLN A 45 -47.06 25.68 -25.90
N ALA A 46 -46.48 24.49 -25.99
CA ALA A 46 -46.52 23.67 -27.20
C ALA A 46 -47.57 22.57 -27.03
N VAL A 47 -48.52 22.54 -27.95
CA VAL A 47 -49.57 21.53 -28.11
C VAL A 47 -48.94 20.26 -28.67
N SER A 48 -49.04 19.14 -27.95
CA SER A 48 -48.64 17.82 -28.42
C SER A 48 -49.85 17.06 -28.98
N THR A 49 -49.74 16.69 -30.26
CA THR A 49 -50.62 15.74 -30.95
C THR A 49 -49.97 14.34 -30.85
N PRO A 50 -50.72 13.25 -30.57
CA PRO A 50 -50.13 11.93 -30.39
C PRO A 50 -49.83 11.24 -31.72
N GLU A 51 -48.58 10.81 -31.92
CA GLU A 51 -48.20 9.86 -32.97
C GLU A 51 -48.36 8.40 -32.47
N PRO A 52 -48.62 7.46 -33.39
CA PRO A 52 -49.06 6.10 -33.08
C PRO A 52 -47.90 5.19 -32.63
N GLN A 53 -48.21 4.35 -31.64
CA GLN A 53 -47.33 3.32 -31.11
C GLN A 53 -46.96 2.29 -32.19
N THR A 54 -45.65 2.17 -32.47
CA THR A 54 -45.04 1.01 -33.12
C THR A 54 -44.75 -0.09 -32.09
N PRO A 55 -44.73 -1.37 -32.51
CA PRO A 55 -44.73 -2.51 -31.60
C PRO A 55 -43.37 -2.74 -30.94
N ASP A 56 -43.43 -3.12 -29.66
CA ASP A 56 -42.31 -3.54 -28.82
C ASP A 56 -41.39 -4.52 -29.56
N THR A 57 -40.22 -4.02 -29.96
CA THR A 57 -39.10 -4.84 -30.41
C THR A 57 -38.22 -5.06 -29.18
N ALA A 58 -37.87 -6.31 -28.90
CA ALA A 58 -36.99 -6.69 -27.81
C ALA A 58 -35.77 -5.76 -27.74
N SER A 59 -35.63 -5.08 -26.61
CA SER A 59 -34.48 -4.23 -26.27
C SER A 59 -33.23 -5.12 -26.23
N ASN A 60 -32.57 -5.25 -27.37
CA ASN A 60 -31.15 -5.54 -27.40
C ASN A 60 -30.48 -4.30 -26.82
N ASN A 61 -30.06 -4.39 -25.55
CA ASN A 61 -29.21 -3.38 -24.92
C ASN A 61 -27.88 -3.32 -25.68
N ASP A 62 -27.79 -2.48 -26.70
CA ASP A 62 -26.54 -1.94 -27.27
C ASP A 62 -25.92 -0.96 -26.25
N SER A 63 -25.77 -1.37 -25.00
CA SER A 63 -25.07 -0.59 -23.98
C SER A 63 -23.60 -0.48 -24.37
N ASN A 64 -23.07 0.74 -24.36
CA ASN A 64 -21.67 1.02 -24.63
C ASN A 64 -20.77 0.06 -23.81
N PRO A 65 -19.94 -0.77 -24.45
CA PRO A 65 -19.17 -1.81 -23.74
C PRO A 65 -18.12 -1.24 -22.78
N LEU A 66 -17.82 0.05 -22.88
CA LEU A 66 -16.97 0.77 -21.94
C LEU A 66 -17.70 1.16 -20.66
N GLU A 67 -19.03 1.27 -20.71
CA GLU A 67 -19.84 1.48 -19.51
C GLU A 67 -19.81 0.22 -18.64
N PRO A 68 -19.73 0.38 -17.31
CA PRO A 68 -19.73 -0.76 -16.40
C PRO A 68 -21.07 -1.51 -16.45
N ALA A 69 -21.06 -2.75 -15.96
CA ALA A 69 -22.27 -3.51 -15.68
C ALA A 69 -23.28 -2.69 -14.83
N PRO A 70 -24.57 -3.07 -14.81
CA PRO A 70 -25.59 -2.38 -14.03
C PRO A 70 -25.10 -2.10 -12.60
N GLN A 71 -25.26 -0.84 -12.17
CA GLN A 71 -24.89 -0.46 -10.82
C GLN A 71 -25.95 -0.91 -9.82
N SER A 72 -25.51 -1.30 -8.64
CA SER A 72 -26.43 -1.56 -7.53
C SER A 72 -27.21 -0.29 -7.18
N ASP A 73 -28.52 -0.42 -6.94
CA ASP A 73 -29.36 0.69 -6.50
C ASP A 73 -28.95 1.13 -5.09
N LEU A 74 -28.32 2.30 -4.98
CA LEU A 74 -27.88 2.88 -3.71
C LEU A 74 -29.03 3.03 -2.71
N ALA A 75 -30.26 3.28 -3.17
CA ALA A 75 -31.42 3.43 -2.29
C ALA A 75 -31.87 2.10 -1.66
N SER A 76 -31.47 0.97 -2.26
CA SER A 76 -31.75 -0.37 -1.74
C SER A 76 -30.75 -0.84 -0.68
N LEU A 77 -29.60 -0.14 -0.54
CA LEU A 77 -28.56 -0.52 0.41
C LEU A 77 -28.97 -0.16 1.84
N ILE A 78 -28.84 -1.14 2.73
CA ILE A 78 -29.08 -0.94 4.16
C ILE A 78 -27.96 -0.05 4.73
N THR A 79 -28.35 0.99 5.47
CA THR A 79 -27.43 1.79 6.27
C THR A 79 -26.86 0.94 7.40
N ILE A 80 -25.54 0.93 7.51
CA ILE A 80 -24.84 0.23 8.60
C ILE A 80 -24.52 1.25 9.67
N LEU A 81 -24.94 0.99 10.90
CA LEU A 81 -24.79 1.96 11.99
C LEU A 81 -23.44 1.88 12.69
N ASN A 82 -22.83 0.70 12.72
CA ASN A 82 -21.56 0.44 13.40
C ASN A 82 -20.71 -0.50 12.53
N PRO A 83 -20.09 0.00 11.45
CA PRO A 83 -19.18 -0.83 10.67
C PRO A 83 -18.00 -1.28 11.54
N SER A 84 -17.56 -2.51 11.33
CA SER A 84 -16.33 -3.03 11.93
C SER A 84 -15.10 -2.39 11.31
N LYS A 85 -14.02 -2.35 12.08
CA LYS A 85 -12.73 -1.90 11.56
C LYS A 85 -12.24 -2.88 10.50
N LEU A 86 -11.86 -2.36 9.34
CA LEU A 86 -11.32 -3.16 8.24
C LEU A 86 -9.82 -3.40 8.46
N GLU A 87 -9.47 -4.36 9.32
CA GLU A 87 -8.07 -4.71 9.59
C GLU A 87 -7.55 -5.87 8.73
N THR A 88 -8.45 -6.76 8.35
CA THR A 88 -8.14 -7.98 7.60
C THR A 88 -9.02 -8.11 6.37
N LEU A 89 -8.51 -8.80 5.36
CA LEU A 89 -9.17 -9.11 4.11
C LEU A 89 -9.14 -10.61 3.87
N SER A 90 -10.28 -11.19 3.54
CA SER A 90 -10.45 -12.61 3.22
C SER A 90 -10.47 -12.80 1.71
N GLU A 91 -9.48 -13.50 1.16
CA GLU A 91 -9.30 -13.74 -0.26
C GLU A 91 -10.43 -14.60 -0.83
N ASN A 92 -10.99 -14.21 -1.96
CA ASN A 92 -11.96 -15.04 -2.66
C ASN A 92 -11.22 -16.20 -3.34
N PRO A 93 -11.58 -17.47 -3.08
CA PRO A 93 -10.89 -18.63 -3.62
C PRO A 93 -11.28 -18.91 -5.10
N ILE A 94 -11.19 -17.88 -5.93
CA ILE A 94 -11.31 -17.95 -7.39
C ILE A 94 -9.93 -18.07 -8.03
N THR A 95 -9.88 -18.61 -9.24
CA THR A 95 -8.66 -18.73 -10.05
C THR A 95 -8.78 -17.81 -11.27
N PHE A 96 -7.67 -17.22 -11.66
CA PHE A 96 -7.57 -16.41 -12.88
C PHE A 96 -7.00 -17.25 -14.01
N VAL A 97 -7.78 -17.46 -15.07
CA VAL A 97 -7.33 -18.12 -16.30
C VAL A 97 -6.77 -17.06 -17.23
N LEU A 98 -5.44 -16.97 -17.28
CA LEU A 98 -4.73 -15.96 -18.06
C LEU A 98 -4.77 -16.30 -19.55
N SER A 99 -5.02 -15.28 -20.37
CA SER A 99 -4.88 -15.33 -21.82
C SER A 99 -3.83 -14.30 -22.25
N GLN A 100 -2.76 -14.77 -22.91
CA GLN A 100 -1.67 -13.94 -23.37
C GLN A 100 -1.56 -14.01 -24.89
N GLN A 101 -1.44 -12.84 -25.51
CA GLN A 101 -1.14 -12.68 -26.93
C GLN A 101 0.03 -11.71 -27.08
N ASP A 102 1.08 -12.15 -27.75
CA ASP A 102 2.28 -11.34 -28.00
C ASP A 102 2.62 -11.35 -29.49
N VAL A 103 2.64 -10.17 -30.09
CA VAL A 103 3.22 -9.90 -31.39
C VAL A 103 4.44 -8.99 -31.15
N PRO A 104 5.66 -9.54 -31.15
CA PRO A 104 6.85 -8.81 -30.72
C PRO A 104 7.00 -7.45 -31.38
N GLY A 105 7.10 -6.40 -30.55
CA GLY A 105 7.28 -5.02 -30.99
C GLY A 105 6.02 -4.35 -31.56
N VAL A 106 4.85 -4.99 -31.47
CA VAL A 106 3.58 -4.45 -31.99
C VAL A 106 2.45 -4.55 -30.98
N LEU A 107 2.20 -5.73 -30.42
CA LEU A 107 1.08 -5.98 -29.54
C LEU A 107 1.52 -6.84 -28.36
N TRP A 108 1.22 -6.42 -27.15
CA TRP A 108 1.24 -7.29 -25.98
C TRP A 108 -0.12 -7.22 -25.29
N GLN A 109 -0.78 -8.35 -25.13
CA GLN A 109 -2.08 -8.45 -24.49
C GLN A 109 -2.03 -9.51 -23.41
N ASN A 110 -2.42 -9.14 -22.20
CA ASN A 110 -2.53 -10.01 -21.05
C ASN A 110 -3.89 -9.79 -20.39
N THR A 111 -4.82 -10.69 -20.63
CA THR A 111 -6.20 -10.66 -20.09
C THR A 111 -6.47 -11.88 -19.24
N PHE A 112 -7.61 -11.92 -18.56
CA PHE A 112 -8.01 -13.11 -17.82
C PHE A 112 -9.53 -13.28 -17.74
N THR A 113 -9.95 -14.51 -17.48
CA THR A 113 -11.29 -14.84 -16.98
C THR A 113 -11.20 -15.41 -15.58
N ILE A 114 -12.32 -15.47 -14.86
CA ILE A 114 -12.41 -16.05 -13.52
C ILE A 114 -13.05 -17.43 -13.55
N GLU A 115 -12.59 -18.29 -12.65
CA GLU A 115 -13.17 -19.60 -12.33
C GLU A 115 -13.30 -19.78 -10.82
N GLY A 116 -14.28 -20.56 -10.38
CA GLY A 116 -14.40 -20.98 -8.98
C GLY A 116 -15.70 -20.58 -8.28
N LEU A 117 -16.64 -19.91 -8.97
CA LEU A 117 -17.97 -19.64 -8.44
C LEU A 117 -18.88 -20.88 -8.60
N LYS A 118 -19.80 -21.09 -7.65
CA LYS A 118 -20.85 -22.12 -7.75
C LYS A 118 -21.92 -21.77 -8.76
N ASP A 119 -22.27 -20.49 -8.85
CA ASP A 119 -23.20 -19.99 -9.86
C ASP A 119 -22.44 -19.78 -11.17
N GLN A 120 -22.53 -20.78 -12.05
CA GLN A 120 -21.88 -20.74 -13.35
C GLN A 120 -22.46 -19.66 -14.25
N SER A 121 -23.76 -19.36 -14.15
CA SER A 121 -24.39 -18.32 -14.98
C SER A 121 -23.87 -16.93 -14.59
N LEU A 122 -23.69 -16.68 -13.30
CA LEU A 122 -23.04 -15.48 -12.81
C LEU A 122 -21.57 -15.39 -13.26
N GLN A 123 -20.81 -16.48 -13.11
CA GLN A 123 -19.42 -16.53 -13.57
C GLN A 123 -19.29 -16.21 -15.06
N ASP A 124 -20.14 -16.82 -15.89
CA ASP A 124 -20.16 -16.61 -17.34
C ASP A 124 -20.53 -15.16 -17.68
N ALA A 125 -21.47 -14.55 -16.95
CA ALA A 125 -21.84 -13.16 -17.13
C ALA A 125 -20.69 -12.18 -16.83
N ILE A 126 -19.95 -12.39 -15.73
CA ILE A 126 -18.75 -11.59 -15.39
C ILE A 126 -17.68 -11.75 -16.47
N ASN A 127 -17.41 -13.00 -16.88
CA ASN A 127 -16.41 -13.29 -17.91
C ASN A 127 -16.78 -12.68 -19.28
N GLN A 128 -18.07 -12.67 -19.62
CA GLN A 128 -18.57 -12.02 -20.83
C GLN A 128 -18.42 -10.50 -20.75
N ASP A 129 -18.69 -9.87 -19.60
CA ASP A 129 -18.49 -8.42 -19.42
C ASP A 129 -17.01 -8.05 -19.56
N LEU A 130 -16.11 -8.79 -18.92
CA LEU A 130 -14.66 -8.60 -19.03
C LEU A 130 -14.19 -8.74 -20.48
N THR A 131 -14.63 -9.80 -21.17
CA THR A 131 -14.30 -10.01 -22.59
C THR A 131 -14.76 -8.84 -23.44
N ARG A 132 -15.99 -8.34 -23.22
CA ARG A 132 -16.54 -7.19 -23.93
C ARG A 132 -15.73 -5.92 -23.68
N LEU A 133 -15.31 -5.68 -22.43
CA LEU A 133 -14.44 -4.56 -22.08
C LEU A 133 -13.08 -4.66 -22.78
N TYR A 134 -12.44 -5.83 -22.79
CA TYR A 134 -11.15 -6.02 -23.45
C TYR A 134 -11.24 -5.75 -24.94
N THR A 135 -12.24 -6.31 -25.63
CA THR A 135 -12.48 -6.05 -27.06
C THR A 135 -12.74 -4.57 -27.31
N ALA A 136 -13.58 -3.93 -26.50
CA ALA A 136 -13.89 -2.51 -26.67
C ALA A 136 -12.68 -1.59 -26.45
N LEU A 137 -11.75 -1.99 -25.58
CA LEU A 137 -10.50 -1.27 -25.35
C LEU A 137 -9.48 -1.47 -26.48
N ASP A 138 -9.39 -2.68 -27.03
CA ASP A 138 -8.54 -2.98 -28.18
C ASP A 138 -9.01 -2.25 -29.45
N GLU A 139 -10.34 -2.17 -29.63
CA GLU A 139 -10.97 -1.47 -30.75
C GLU A 139 -11.09 0.05 -30.51
N ALA A 140 -10.84 0.53 -29.29
CA ALA A 140 -10.97 1.95 -28.98
C ALA A 140 -9.93 2.78 -29.72
N GLY A 141 -10.39 3.88 -30.33
CA GLY A 141 -9.50 4.92 -30.83
C GLY A 141 -8.84 5.70 -29.69
N LEU A 142 -8.05 6.71 -30.10
CA LEU A 142 -7.39 7.65 -29.18
C LEU A 142 -8.38 8.21 -28.15
N PRO A 143 -8.12 8.04 -26.84
CA PRO A 143 -8.90 8.69 -25.80
C PRO A 143 -8.83 10.21 -25.97
N PRO A 144 -9.96 10.95 -25.84
CA PRO A 144 -10.03 12.37 -26.18
C PRO A 144 -9.39 13.29 -25.11
N TYR A 145 -8.14 13.04 -24.73
CA TYR A 145 -7.40 13.92 -23.84
C TYR A 145 -7.25 15.32 -24.45
N ARG A 146 -7.17 16.33 -23.58
CA ARG A 146 -7.02 17.73 -23.97
C ARG A 146 -5.79 17.93 -24.86
N GLY A 147 -6.00 18.34 -26.10
CA GLY A 147 -4.92 18.63 -27.05
C GLY A 147 -4.35 17.40 -27.76
N ILE A 148 -4.89 16.19 -27.53
CA ILE A 148 -4.33 14.96 -28.11
C ILE A 148 -4.28 15.01 -29.64
N TYR A 149 -5.34 15.47 -30.30
CA TYR A 149 -5.41 15.51 -31.77
C TYR A 149 -4.47 16.56 -32.42
N GLN A 150 -3.91 17.48 -31.63
CA GLN A 150 -2.85 18.38 -32.11
C GLN A 150 -1.49 17.68 -32.15
N ARG A 151 -1.32 16.63 -31.34
CA ARG A 151 -0.08 15.86 -31.21
C ARG A 151 -0.13 14.56 -32.01
N ILE A 152 -1.30 13.91 -32.04
CA ILE A 152 -1.55 12.65 -32.74
C ILE A 152 -2.77 12.83 -33.67
N PRO A 153 -2.57 12.97 -34.99
CA PRO A 153 -3.68 13.13 -35.93
C PRO A 153 -4.68 11.96 -35.85
N PRO A 154 -5.99 12.21 -36.02
CA PRO A 154 -6.99 11.15 -36.08
C PRO A 154 -6.64 10.10 -37.16
N GLY A 155 -6.82 8.81 -36.82
CA GLY A 155 -6.52 7.69 -37.72
C GLY A 155 -5.06 7.24 -37.74
N THR A 156 -4.16 7.94 -37.04
CA THR A 156 -2.79 7.47 -36.82
C THR A 156 -2.83 6.13 -36.08
N GLN A 157 -2.16 5.12 -36.63
CA GLN A 157 -2.09 3.80 -36.01
C GLN A 157 -0.97 3.77 -34.95
N PRO A 158 -1.17 3.09 -33.81
CA PRO A 158 -0.11 2.90 -32.85
C PRO A 158 1.00 2.02 -33.44
N VAL A 159 2.24 2.29 -33.07
CA VAL A 159 3.41 1.44 -33.37
C VAL A 159 3.43 0.25 -32.42
N THR A 160 3.15 0.52 -31.14
CA THR A 160 3.00 -0.51 -30.11
C THR A 160 1.68 -0.31 -29.39
N SER A 161 1.00 -1.41 -29.08
CA SER A 161 -0.19 -1.47 -28.24
C SER A 161 0.04 -2.49 -27.12
N ASN A 162 -0.25 -2.09 -25.90
CA ASN A 162 -0.28 -2.94 -24.72
C ASN A 162 -1.70 -2.93 -24.17
N LEU A 163 -2.29 -4.09 -23.90
CA LEU A 163 -3.51 -4.23 -23.10
C LEU A 163 -3.23 -5.18 -21.93
N ASN A 164 -3.30 -4.69 -20.71
CA ASN A 164 -3.02 -5.48 -19.52
C ASN A 164 -4.18 -5.37 -18.51
N ALA A 165 -4.83 -6.50 -18.23
CA ALA A 165 -5.83 -6.62 -17.18
C ALA A 165 -5.18 -7.20 -15.93
N THR A 166 -5.44 -6.56 -14.79
CA THR A 166 -4.97 -6.99 -13.46
C THR A 166 -6.15 -7.11 -12.51
N SER A 167 -6.20 -8.19 -11.72
CA SER A 167 -7.07 -8.30 -10.56
C SER A 167 -6.46 -7.47 -9.43
N ALA A 168 -6.90 -6.23 -9.28
CA ALA A 168 -6.39 -5.31 -8.27
C ALA A 168 -6.90 -5.65 -6.86
N PHE A 169 -8.09 -6.22 -6.74
CA PHE A 169 -8.68 -6.66 -5.47
C PHE A 169 -9.50 -7.93 -5.68
N ASN A 170 -9.30 -8.92 -4.81
CA ASN A 170 -10.04 -10.18 -4.83
C ASN A 170 -10.35 -10.65 -3.40
N PHE A 171 -11.11 -9.83 -2.65
CA PHE A 171 -11.39 -10.07 -1.24
C PHE A 171 -12.84 -9.76 -0.90
N GLU A 172 -13.34 -10.36 0.18
CA GLU A 172 -14.67 -10.09 0.74
C GLU A 172 -15.82 -10.16 -0.27
N ASN A 173 -15.77 -11.17 -1.15
CA ASN A 173 -16.69 -11.38 -2.27
C ASN A 173 -16.74 -10.18 -3.24
N LEU A 174 -15.70 -9.35 -3.26
CA LEU A 174 -15.49 -8.29 -4.23
C LEU A 174 -14.36 -8.64 -5.17
N LEU A 175 -14.56 -8.32 -6.46
CA LEU A 175 -13.52 -8.38 -7.47
C LEU A 175 -13.36 -7.02 -8.14
N SER A 176 -12.22 -6.36 -7.93
CA SER A 176 -11.85 -5.16 -8.69
C SER A 176 -10.84 -5.51 -9.78
N VAL A 177 -11.20 -5.21 -11.02
CA VAL A 177 -10.35 -5.38 -12.20
C VAL A 177 -9.95 -4.01 -12.73
N ALA A 178 -8.65 -3.84 -12.92
CA ALA A 178 -8.03 -2.69 -13.55
C ALA A 178 -7.50 -3.11 -14.93
N VAL A 179 -7.93 -2.42 -15.99
CA VAL A 179 -7.47 -2.69 -17.36
C VAL A 179 -6.77 -1.46 -17.91
N TYR A 180 -5.50 -1.63 -18.22
CA TYR A 180 -4.65 -0.60 -18.80
C TYR A 180 -4.47 -0.85 -20.29
N THR A 181 -4.54 0.21 -21.07
CA THR A 181 -4.08 0.19 -22.46
C THR A 181 -3.01 1.26 -22.65
N ASP A 182 -1.84 0.88 -23.13
CA ASP A 182 -0.75 1.79 -23.44
C ASP A 182 -0.41 1.72 -24.93
N GLN A 183 -0.38 2.87 -25.58
CA GLN A 183 -0.14 2.98 -27.00
C GLN A 183 0.97 3.99 -27.26
N SER A 184 1.93 3.62 -28.11
CA SER A 184 2.97 4.54 -28.59
C SER A 184 2.76 4.84 -30.06
N TYR A 185 2.88 6.11 -30.42
CA TYR A 185 2.70 6.61 -31.77
C TYR A 185 3.99 7.25 -32.25
N THR A 186 4.37 7.03 -33.51
CA THR A 186 5.51 7.71 -34.14
C THR A 186 5.01 8.54 -35.32
N MET A 187 5.34 9.83 -35.31
CA MET A 187 4.94 10.80 -36.33
C MET A 187 6.18 11.58 -36.78
N GLY A 188 6.90 11.03 -37.76
CA GLY A 188 8.18 11.59 -38.21
C GLY A 188 9.28 11.40 -37.17
N ASP A 189 9.84 12.49 -36.67
CA ASP A 189 10.88 12.52 -35.63
C ASP A 189 10.33 12.55 -34.20
N ARG A 190 8.99 12.54 -34.04
CA ARG A 190 8.32 12.61 -32.74
C ARG A 190 7.72 11.27 -32.38
N SER A 191 7.75 10.98 -31.08
CA SER A 191 6.98 9.87 -30.49
C SER A 191 6.10 10.41 -29.38
N GLU A 192 4.87 9.91 -29.30
CA GLU A 192 3.91 10.25 -28.26
C GLU A 192 3.42 8.97 -27.59
N TYR A 193 3.26 9.01 -26.28
CA TYR A 193 2.73 7.93 -25.47
C TYR A 193 1.34 8.33 -25.00
N VAL A 194 0.39 7.40 -25.14
CA VAL A 194 -1.00 7.58 -24.69
C VAL A 194 -1.37 6.36 -23.88
N SER A 195 -1.97 6.58 -22.73
CA SER A 195 -2.50 5.51 -21.90
C SER A 195 -3.96 5.78 -21.58
N ARG A 196 -4.70 4.70 -21.35
CA ARG A 196 -6.09 4.72 -20.89
C ARG A 196 -6.28 3.63 -19.86
N MET A 197 -7.17 3.89 -18.91
CA MET A 197 -7.53 2.93 -17.89
C MET A 197 -9.05 2.82 -17.76
N GLU A 198 -9.53 1.60 -17.69
CA GLU A 198 -10.91 1.28 -17.33
C GLU A 198 -10.92 0.33 -16.13
N THR A 199 -12.03 0.36 -15.39
CA THR A 199 -12.18 -0.39 -14.15
C THR A 199 -13.52 -1.12 -14.11
N ARG A 200 -13.55 -2.23 -13.37
CA ARG A 200 -14.76 -2.98 -13.02
C ARG A 200 -14.68 -3.37 -11.57
N ASN A 201 -15.74 -3.15 -10.80
CA ASN A 201 -15.81 -3.50 -9.38
C ASN A 201 -17.02 -4.38 -9.17
N TYR A 202 -16.85 -5.70 -9.22
CA TYR A 202 -17.95 -6.64 -9.13
C TYR A 202 -18.25 -7.02 -7.69
N ASP A 203 -19.54 -7.04 -7.38
CA ASP A 203 -20.09 -7.82 -6.27
C ASP A 203 -20.27 -9.27 -6.74
N LEU A 204 -19.54 -10.23 -6.15
CA LEU A 204 -19.57 -11.63 -6.57
C LEU A 204 -20.84 -12.39 -6.16
N HIS A 205 -21.79 -11.78 -5.45
CA HIS A 205 -23.10 -12.41 -5.20
C HIS A 205 -24.05 -12.27 -6.39
N ASN A 206 -23.90 -11.20 -7.18
CA ASN A 206 -24.87 -10.82 -8.21
C ASN A 206 -24.26 -10.34 -9.53
N GLY A 207 -22.95 -10.06 -9.58
CA GLY A 207 -22.21 -9.62 -10.76
C GLY A 207 -22.40 -8.15 -11.12
N ASN A 208 -23.11 -7.38 -10.27
CA ASN A 208 -23.33 -5.96 -10.49
C ASN A 208 -22.05 -5.16 -10.24
N ASN A 209 -21.94 -4.02 -10.91
CA ASN A 209 -20.89 -3.07 -10.61
C ASN A 209 -21.21 -2.31 -9.31
N ILE A 210 -20.19 -2.13 -8.48
CA ILE A 210 -20.29 -1.45 -7.20
C ILE A 210 -20.00 0.04 -7.45
N PRO A 211 -20.92 0.94 -7.09
CA PRO A 211 -20.63 2.37 -7.09
C PRO A 211 -19.80 2.72 -5.85
N LEU A 212 -18.91 3.71 -5.96
CA LEU A 212 -17.99 4.12 -4.89
C LEU A 212 -18.67 4.35 -3.51
N PRO A 213 -19.83 5.04 -3.42
CA PRO A 213 -20.52 5.22 -2.14
C PRO A 213 -20.99 3.91 -1.48
N ALA A 214 -21.17 2.84 -2.24
CA ALA A 214 -21.63 1.56 -1.71
C ALA A 214 -20.57 0.84 -0.86
N LEU A 215 -19.32 1.33 -0.84
CA LEU A 215 -18.29 0.83 0.08
C LEU A 215 -18.47 1.32 1.52
N PHE A 216 -19.31 2.33 1.73
CA PHE A 216 -19.41 3.06 3.00
C PHE A 216 -20.73 2.80 3.72
N ALA A 217 -20.68 2.82 5.05
CA ALA A 217 -21.81 2.60 5.94
C ALA A 217 -22.94 3.60 5.69
N ASN A 218 -22.59 4.85 5.39
CA ASN A 218 -23.50 5.91 4.95
C ASN A 218 -23.12 6.41 3.53
N PRO A 219 -23.72 5.86 2.46
CA PRO A 219 -23.43 6.25 1.09
C PRO A 219 -23.67 7.75 0.79
N GLU A 220 -24.66 8.38 1.44
CA GLU A 220 -24.97 9.80 1.20
C GLU A 220 -23.86 10.72 1.74
N ALA A 221 -23.28 10.37 2.90
CA ALA A 221 -22.18 11.13 3.49
C ALA A 221 -20.81 10.81 2.87
N ALA A 222 -20.64 9.60 2.34
CA ALA A 222 -19.36 9.08 1.84
C ALA A 222 -18.70 9.99 0.80
N MET A 223 -19.47 10.50 -0.16
CA MET A 223 -18.90 11.34 -1.22
C MET A 223 -18.36 12.66 -0.70
N ASN A 224 -18.97 13.25 0.33
CA ASN A 224 -18.44 14.47 0.95
C ASN A 224 -17.10 14.19 1.60
N ARG A 225 -17.02 13.09 2.37
CA ARG A 225 -15.77 12.66 3.03
C ARG A 225 -14.65 12.39 2.02
N ILE A 226 -14.95 11.66 0.94
CA ILE A 226 -13.98 11.39 -0.14
C ILE A 226 -13.52 12.69 -0.81
N ASN A 227 -14.45 13.60 -1.10
CA ASN A 227 -14.12 14.89 -1.70
C ASN A 227 -13.20 15.74 -0.80
N ASP A 228 -13.44 15.74 0.51
CA ASP A 228 -12.61 16.46 1.48
C ASP A 228 -11.18 15.89 1.53
N GLU A 229 -11.02 14.57 1.46
CA GLU A 229 -9.70 13.92 1.41
C GLU A 229 -8.97 14.23 0.10
N VAL A 230 -9.65 14.12 -1.05
CA VAL A 230 -9.05 14.49 -2.34
C VAL A 230 -8.64 15.97 -2.36
N ALA A 231 -9.47 16.86 -1.84
CA ALA A 231 -9.14 18.29 -1.75
C ALA A 231 -7.92 18.55 -0.86
N THR A 232 -7.81 17.85 0.28
CA THR A 232 -6.64 17.88 1.17
C THR A 232 -5.37 17.43 0.45
N MET A 233 -5.43 16.29 -0.25
CA MET A 233 -4.30 15.77 -1.03
C MET A 233 -3.87 16.72 -2.14
N LEU A 234 -4.82 17.23 -2.94
CA LEU A 234 -4.52 18.17 -4.02
C LEU A 234 -3.87 19.47 -3.51
N SER A 235 -4.32 19.98 -2.35
CA SER A 235 -3.76 21.18 -1.71
C SER A 235 -2.34 20.94 -1.18
N SER A 236 -2.07 19.75 -0.64
CA SER A 236 -0.74 19.40 -0.10
C SER A 236 0.35 19.28 -1.17
N GLN A 237 -0.04 19.02 -2.42
CA GLN A 237 0.87 18.80 -3.55
C GLN A 237 1.07 20.05 -4.42
N HIS A 238 0.56 21.22 -4.00
CA HIS A 238 0.63 22.46 -4.79
C HIS A 238 0.12 22.29 -6.23
N SER A 239 -0.93 21.47 -6.41
CA SER A 239 -1.45 21.06 -7.73
C SER A 239 -1.95 22.24 -8.59
N ASP A 240 -2.05 23.42 -8.00
CA ASP A 240 -2.44 24.71 -8.56
C ASP A 240 -1.27 25.61 -9.00
N GLU A 241 -0.06 25.42 -8.46
CA GLU A 241 1.08 26.33 -8.67
C GLU A 241 2.12 25.79 -9.66
N GLU A 242 2.56 24.54 -9.53
CA GLU A 242 3.51 23.89 -10.47
C GLU A 242 3.18 22.38 -10.61
N PRO A 243 3.34 21.76 -11.79
CA PRO A 243 3.23 20.30 -11.91
C PRO A 243 4.27 19.65 -10.99
N GLY A 244 3.79 18.97 -9.95
CA GLY A 244 4.55 18.49 -8.80
C GLY A 244 5.89 17.86 -9.20
N PHE A 245 6.97 18.60 -8.98
CA PHE A 245 8.34 18.11 -9.10
C PHE A 245 8.91 17.67 -7.74
N GLU A 246 8.19 17.95 -6.65
CA GLU A 246 8.65 17.62 -5.30
C GLU A 246 8.37 16.13 -5.02
N ASN A 247 9.46 15.37 -4.78
CA ASN A 247 9.53 13.93 -4.48
C ASN A 247 9.63 12.93 -5.65
N GLY A 248 9.82 13.38 -6.89
CA GLY A 248 10.14 12.47 -8.01
C GLY A 248 9.01 11.51 -8.44
N LEU A 249 7.81 11.67 -7.87
CA LEU A 249 6.60 10.95 -8.27
C LEU A 249 5.92 11.75 -9.39
N TYR A 250 6.23 11.38 -10.63
CA TYR A 250 5.78 11.98 -11.91
C TYR A 250 4.25 12.03 -12.15
N TRP A 251 3.39 11.86 -11.15
CA TRP A 251 2.06 11.26 -11.37
C TRP A 251 0.86 11.97 -10.72
N PHE A 252 1.05 13.09 -10.01
CA PHE A 252 -0.10 13.85 -9.51
C PHE A 252 -0.75 14.68 -10.62
N PRO A 253 -2.09 14.64 -10.76
CA PRO A 253 -2.78 15.35 -11.83
C PRO A 253 -2.75 16.86 -11.60
N ARG A 254 -2.47 17.64 -12.65
CA ARG A 254 -2.50 19.11 -12.56
C ARG A 254 -3.94 19.62 -12.66
N LEU A 255 -4.33 20.54 -11.80
CA LEU A 255 -5.63 21.19 -11.91
C LEU A 255 -5.64 22.22 -13.05
N THR A 256 -6.69 22.18 -13.86
CA THR A 256 -6.95 23.18 -14.92
C THR A 256 -8.10 24.11 -14.58
N ALA A 257 -8.85 23.77 -13.52
CA ALA A 257 -9.89 24.55 -12.88
C ALA A 257 -9.94 24.14 -11.40
N SER A 258 -10.59 24.94 -10.55
CA SER A 258 -10.82 24.57 -9.15
C SER A 258 -11.55 23.22 -9.06
N PHE A 259 -11.10 22.35 -8.16
CA PHE A 259 -11.76 21.09 -7.86
C PHE A 259 -13.16 21.35 -7.27
N LYS A 260 -14.19 20.74 -7.87
CA LYS A 260 -15.60 20.93 -7.47
C LYS A 260 -16.20 19.72 -6.75
N GLY A 261 -15.39 18.70 -6.51
CA GLY A 261 -15.83 17.37 -6.12
C GLY A 261 -15.76 16.38 -7.28
N LEU A 262 -15.78 15.10 -6.92
CA LEU A 262 -15.87 13.96 -7.82
C LEU A 262 -17.30 13.80 -8.33
N GLU A 263 -17.41 13.33 -9.57
CA GLU A 263 -18.70 12.96 -10.16
C GLU A 263 -19.20 11.62 -9.59
N ALA A 264 -20.51 11.36 -9.69
CA ALA A 264 -21.12 10.12 -9.18
C ALA A 264 -20.58 8.85 -9.87
N ASN A 265 -20.11 8.97 -11.11
CA ASN A 265 -19.53 7.90 -11.91
C ASN A 265 -17.98 7.91 -11.91
N GLN A 266 -17.35 8.58 -10.94
CA GLN A 266 -15.90 8.61 -10.80
C GLN A 266 -15.31 7.19 -10.85
N LYS A 267 -14.43 6.94 -11.83
CA LYS A 267 -13.73 5.67 -11.97
C LYS A 267 -12.88 5.41 -10.73
N TYR A 268 -12.94 4.18 -10.24
CA TYR A 268 -12.10 3.71 -9.16
C TYR A 268 -11.88 2.20 -9.26
N TYR A 269 -10.85 1.71 -8.58
CA TYR A 269 -10.72 0.30 -8.26
C TYR A 269 -10.29 0.12 -6.81
N LEU A 270 -10.51 -1.05 -6.24
CA LEU A 270 -9.97 -1.40 -4.93
C LEU A 270 -8.60 -2.05 -5.08
N GLN A 271 -7.75 -1.87 -4.08
CA GLN A 271 -6.56 -2.68 -3.87
C GLN A 271 -6.39 -2.96 -2.38
N PRO A 272 -5.52 -3.88 -1.95
CA PRO A 272 -5.38 -4.22 -0.54
C PRO A 272 -5.07 -3.02 0.38
N SER A 273 -4.51 -1.93 -0.18
CA SER A 273 -4.21 -0.71 0.58
C SER A 273 -5.31 0.34 0.63
N GLY A 274 -6.30 0.30 -0.27
CA GLY A 274 -7.33 1.33 -0.30
C GLY A 274 -8.12 1.42 -1.60
N ILE A 275 -8.72 2.60 -1.79
CA ILE A 275 -9.52 2.98 -2.94
C ILE A 275 -8.64 3.78 -3.88
N VAL A 276 -8.45 3.33 -5.12
CA VAL A 276 -7.68 4.06 -6.13
C VAL A 276 -8.62 4.78 -7.08
N LEU A 277 -8.60 6.11 -7.05
CA LEU A 277 -9.36 6.98 -7.93
C LEU A 277 -8.59 7.27 -9.22
N ILE A 278 -9.28 7.21 -10.37
CA ILE A 278 -8.67 7.39 -11.69
C ILE A 278 -9.09 8.71 -12.32
N PHE A 279 -8.12 9.58 -12.57
CA PHE A 279 -8.33 10.86 -13.25
C PHE A 279 -7.78 10.75 -14.68
N ASP A 280 -8.65 10.95 -15.66
CA ASP A 280 -8.33 10.82 -17.07
C ASP A 280 -9.09 11.85 -17.93
N HIS A 281 -9.25 11.58 -19.22
CA HIS A 281 -9.99 12.44 -20.15
C HIS A 281 -11.47 12.66 -19.76
N GLN A 282 -12.05 11.80 -18.92
CA GLN A 282 -13.41 11.96 -18.40
C GLN A 282 -13.48 12.87 -17.16
N THR A 283 -12.33 13.25 -16.60
CA THR A 283 -12.22 14.22 -15.50
C THR A 283 -11.57 15.52 -16.01
N PRO A 284 -12.28 16.35 -16.80
CA PRO A 284 -11.69 17.47 -17.53
C PRO A 284 -11.15 18.60 -16.64
N ALA A 285 -11.45 18.58 -15.34
CA ALA A 285 -10.82 19.47 -14.35
C ALA A 285 -9.32 19.21 -14.20
N PHE A 286 -8.84 18.03 -14.59
CA PHE A 286 -7.45 17.61 -14.46
C PHE A 286 -6.75 17.54 -15.83
N ASP A 287 -5.48 17.95 -15.87
CA ASP A 287 -4.56 17.70 -16.98
C ASP A 287 -3.55 16.64 -16.53
N THR A 288 -3.59 15.51 -17.23
CA THR A 288 -2.84 14.30 -16.90
C THR A 288 -1.88 13.89 -18.03
N GLY A 289 -1.60 14.77 -18.99
CA GLY A 289 -0.51 14.54 -19.96
C GLY A 289 -0.67 13.32 -20.88
N PHE A 290 -1.90 12.91 -21.20
CA PHE A 290 -2.29 11.74 -22.03
C PHE A 290 -2.20 10.37 -21.36
N TYR A 291 -2.08 10.32 -20.05
CA TYR A 291 -2.15 9.08 -19.27
C TYR A 291 -3.13 9.25 -18.11
N PRO A 292 -3.69 8.16 -17.57
CA PRO A 292 -4.51 8.23 -16.36
C PRO A 292 -3.64 8.53 -15.14
N ALA A 293 -4.00 9.54 -14.37
CA ALA A 293 -3.42 9.79 -13.05
C ALA A 293 -4.21 9.03 -11.98
N GLN A 294 -3.54 8.65 -10.91
CA GLN A 294 -4.14 7.85 -9.83
C GLN A 294 -3.94 8.54 -8.48
N ILE A 295 -4.98 8.55 -7.66
CA ILE A 295 -4.89 8.94 -6.25
C ILE A 295 -5.39 7.76 -5.42
N THR A 296 -4.53 7.22 -4.58
CA THR A 296 -4.89 6.19 -3.61
C THR A 296 -5.40 6.85 -2.33
N LEU A 297 -6.60 6.49 -1.91
CA LEU A 297 -7.19 6.82 -0.63
C LEU A 297 -7.11 5.58 0.27
N PRO A 298 -6.16 5.53 1.21
CA PRO A 298 -6.00 4.39 2.10
C PRO A 298 -7.25 4.12 2.93
N PHE A 299 -7.53 2.84 3.23
CA PHE A 299 -8.71 2.48 4.02
C PHE A 299 -8.72 3.09 5.43
N HIS A 300 -7.56 3.34 6.04
CA HIS A 300 -7.48 3.92 7.39
C HIS A 300 -8.03 5.36 7.46
N LEU A 301 -8.08 6.10 6.35
CA LEU A 301 -8.70 7.44 6.32
C LEU A 301 -10.22 7.41 6.57
N PHE A 302 -10.83 6.23 6.46
CA PHE A 302 -12.26 5.97 6.58
C PHE A 302 -12.55 4.93 7.67
N GLU A 303 -11.67 4.83 8.68
CA GLU A 303 -11.86 3.93 9.81
C GLU A 303 -13.21 4.21 10.50
N GLY A 304 -14.01 3.16 10.71
CA GLY A 304 -15.36 3.28 11.25
C GLY A 304 -16.41 3.83 10.27
N GLU A 305 -16.06 4.01 8.99
CA GLU A 305 -17.00 4.41 7.93
C GLU A 305 -17.15 3.37 6.82
N LEU A 306 -16.15 2.49 6.61
CA LEU A 306 -16.18 1.45 5.58
C LEU A 306 -17.08 0.28 5.96
N ALA A 307 -17.96 -0.13 5.06
CA ALA A 307 -18.95 -1.20 5.24
C ALA A 307 -18.64 -2.45 4.41
N ILE A 308 -17.38 -2.66 4.01
CA ILE A 308 -17.01 -3.70 3.05
C ILE A 308 -17.37 -5.10 3.59
N LYS A 309 -17.00 -5.38 4.84
CA LYS A 309 -17.29 -6.70 5.45
C LYS A 309 -18.79 -6.90 5.68
N GLU A 310 -19.48 -5.91 6.23
CA GLU A 310 -20.90 -6.03 6.55
C GLU A 310 -21.79 -6.16 5.32
N ARG A 311 -21.38 -5.57 4.19
CA ARG A 311 -22.14 -5.63 2.93
C ARG A 311 -21.81 -6.83 2.09
N PHE A 312 -20.52 -7.17 2.00
CA PHE A 312 -20.05 -8.10 0.98
C PHE A 312 -19.40 -9.35 1.56
N ALA A 313 -18.90 -9.34 2.80
CA ALA A 313 -18.47 -10.58 3.41
C ALA A 313 -19.71 -11.41 3.81
N ASP A 314 -19.97 -12.49 3.07
CA ASP A 314 -21.01 -13.45 3.41
C ASP A 314 -20.89 -13.94 4.86
N GLY A 315 -22.03 -14.17 5.50
CA GLY A 315 -22.08 -14.97 6.71
C GLY A 315 -21.66 -16.43 6.45
N PRO A 316 -21.32 -17.22 7.49
CA PRO A 316 -20.76 -18.57 7.34
C PRO A 316 -21.63 -19.60 6.58
N SER A 317 -22.86 -19.27 6.18
CA SER A 317 -23.80 -20.17 5.48
C SER A 317 -23.90 -19.98 3.96
N SER A 318 -23.31 -18.96 3.36
CA SER A 318 -23.46 -18.64 1.93
C SER A 318 -22.16 -18.75 1.13
N ASN A 319 -21.39 -19.83 1.31
CA ASN A 319 -20.18 -20.04 0.51
C ASN A 319 -20.50 -20.02 -1.01
N LEU A 320 -20.09 -18.95 -1.71
CA LEU A 320 -20.26 -18.74 -3.15
C LEU A 320 -19.36 -19.61 -4.01
N TYR A 321 -18.34 -20.22 -3.42
CA TYR A 321 -17.22 -20.80 -4.17
C TYR A 321 -17.28 -22.31 -4.24
N LEU A 322 -16.75 -22.88 -5.33
CA LEU A 322 -16.55 -24.32 -5.49
C LEU A 322 -15.62 -24.87 -4.41
N LYS A 323 -14.58 -24.11 -4.04
CA LYS A 323 -13.70 -24.45 -2.92
C LYS A 323 -14.42 -24.21 -1.59
N SER A 324 -14.50 -25.24 -0.76
CA SER A 324 -14.95 -25.13 0.63
C SER A 324 -13.76 -24.96 1.58
N GLY A 325 -14.01 -24.35 2.74
CA GLY A 325 -13.01 -24.20 3.80
C GLY A 325 -12.85 -22.74 4.23
N ALA A 326 -11.88 -22.50 5.10
CA ALA A 326 -11.46 -21.15 5.44
C ALA A 326 -10.88 -20.44 4.20
N ARG A 327 -11.18 -19.14 4.09
CA ARG A 327 -10.54 -18.27 3.08
C ARG A 327 -9.17 -17.86 3.60
N ASN A 328 -8.20 -17.71 2.71
CA ASN A 328 -6.93 -17.10 3.10
C ASN A 328 -7.20 -15.67 3.58
N GLN A 329 -6.47 -15.22 4.58
CA GLN A 329 -6.55 -13.89 5.14
C GLN A 329 -5.22 -13.18 5.02
N GLN A 330 -5.31 -11.86 4.88
CA GLN A 330 -4.18 -10.94 4.97
C GLN A 330 -4.61 -9.68 5.73
N PHE A 331 -3.65 -8.94 6.26
CA PHE A 331 -3.95 -7.61 6.80
C PHE A 331 -4.14 -6.62 5.66
N VAL A 332 -4.99 -5.62 5.88
CA VAL A 332 -5.07 -4.44 5.02
C VAL A 332 -3.68 -3.84 4.92
N GLN A 333 -3.25 -3.51 3.71
CA GLN A 333 -1.96 -2.87 3.47
C GLN A 333 -2.07 -1.40 3.90
N SER A 334 -1.25 -0.94 4.83
CA SER A 334 -1.18 0.48 5.13
C SER A 334 -0.12 1.08 4.22
N ASP A 335 -0.47 2.16 3.50
CA ASP A 335 0.52 3.01 2.82
C ASP A 335 1.25 3.84 3.88
N THR A 336 2.03 3.16 4.72
CA THR A 336 2.45 3.62 6.06
C THR A 336 3.28 4.90 6.08
N PHE A 337 3.69 5.45 4.93
CA PHE A 337 4.56 6.63 4.91
C PHE A 337 4.18 7.72 3.91
N LEU A 338 3.22 7.50 3.00
CA LEU A 338 2.81 8.52 2.03
C LEU A 338 1.61 9.34 2.50
N THR A 339 0.82 8.80 3.44
CA THR A 339 -0.52 9.32 3.75
C THR A 339 -0.77 9.54 5.23
N GLN A 340 -0.06 8.81 6.10
CA GLN A 340 -0.12 9.03 7.54
C GLN A 340 0.72 10.25 7.93
N GLN A 341 0.28 10.98 8.94
CA GLN A 341 1.18 11.92 9.59
C GLN A 341 2.25 11.12 10.34
N ILE A 342 3.49 11.24 9.90
CA ILE A 342 4.61 10.50 10.45
C ILE A 342 5.57 11.42 11.21
N THR A 343 6.15 10.87 12.27
CA THR A 343 7.35 11.40 12.88
C THR A 343 8.51 10.77 12.14
N ALA A 344 9.18 11.58 11.32
CA ALA A 344 10.33 11.15 10.54
C ALA A 344 11.50 12.10 10.72
N GLY A 345 12.71 11.57 10.61
CA GLY A 345 13.92 12.36 10.69
C GLY A 345 15.14 11.65 10.14
N GLU A 346 16.11 12.46 9.75
CA GLU A 346 17.45 12.04 9.42
C GLU A 346 18.41 12.76 10.37
N GLU A 347 19.21 12.00 11.10
CA GLU A 347 20.25 12.52 11.97
C GLU A 347 21.63 12.09 11.43
N THR A 348 22.52 13.06 11.24
CA THR A 348 23.96 12.76 11.17
C THR A 348 24.48 12.68 12.60
N VAL A 349 24.99 11.52 12.99
CA VAL A 349 25.53 11.32 14.34
C VAL A 349 27.02 11.68 14.33
N GLU A 350 27.41 12.65 15.16
CA GLU A 350 28.81 13.06 15.27
C GLU A 350 29.66 11.90 15.82
N ASN A 351 30.43 11.27 14.93
CA ASN A 351 31.47 10.32 15.27
C ASN A 351 32.70 10.64 14.42
N ASN A 352 33.80 11.05 15.07
CA ASN A 352 35.02 11.46 14.38
C ASN A 352 35.73 10.33 13.63
N ALA A 353 35.34 9.08 13.86
CA ALA A 353 35.92 7.89 13.26
C ALA A 353 35.03 7.23 12.20
N VAL A 354 33.71 7.47 12.22
CA VAL A 354 32.73 6.84 11.33
C VAL A 354 31.67 7.86 10.90
N ARG A 355 31.41 7.93 9.60
CA ARG A 355 30.29 8.70 9.06
C ARG A 355 28.99 7.95 9.36
N ALA A 356 28.22 8.45 10.33
CA ALA A 356 27.07 7.74 10.88
C ALA A 356 25.74 8.45 10.57
N TYR A 357 24.76 7.69 10.09
CA TYR A 357 23.41 8.12 9.75
C TYR A 357 22.37 7.36 10.56
N LEU A 358 21.33 8.06 11.00
CA LEU A 358 20.16 7.48 11.63
C LEU A 358 18.92 8.03 10.93
N HIS A 359 18.21 7.14 10.25
CA HIS A 359 16.91 7.38 9.65
C HIS A 359 15.87 6.76 10.56
N PHE A 360 14.81 7.51 10.86
CA PHE A 360 13.67 6.96 11.58
C PHE A 360 12.35 7.46 11.00
N ARG A 361 11.34 6.60 11.06
CA ARG A 361 9.95 6.93 10.70
C ARG A 361 8.95 6.07 11.46
N TYR A 362 7.92 6.69 12.01
CA TYR A 362 6.80 6.00 12.65
C TYR A 362 5.55 6.89 12.69
N PRO A 363 4.33 6.32 12.82
CA PRO A 363 3.10 7.08 12.95
C PRO A 363 3.16 8.11 14.10
N ASN A 364 2.56 9.29 13.92
CA ASN A 364 2.51 10.31 14.99
C ASN A 364 1.69 9.86 16.21
N GLU A 365 0.71 8.99 16.01
CA GLU A 365 -0.20 8.51 17.03
C GLU A 365 0.10 7.03 17.32
N LEU A 366 1.09 6.79 18.18
CA LEU A 366 1.40 5.45 18.69
C LEU A 366 0.76 5.23 20.08
N PRO A 367 0.36 3.99 20.41
CA PRO A 367 0.05 3.64 21.79
C PRO A 367 1.23 3.99 22.71
N PRO A 368 0.97 4.44 23.96
CA PRO A 368 2.04 4.93 24.84
C PRO A 368 3.21 3.96 25.04
N ALA A 369 2.92 2.65 25.11
CA ALA A 369 3.95 1.63 25.26
C ALA A 369 4.82 1.48 24.00
N ILE A 370 4.21 1.58 22.81
CA ILE A 370 4.91 1.54 21.53
C ILE A 370 5.70 2.83 21.28
N GLN A 371 5.15 3.99 21.66
CA GLN A 371 5.88 5.26 21.62
C GLN A 371 7.14 5.20 22.49
N ALA A 372 7.03 4.71 23.72
CA ALA A 372 8.18 4.55 24.62
C ALA A 372 9.23 3.58 24.04
N LEU A 373 8.79 2.49 23.43
CA LEU A 373 9.67 1.56 22.72
C LEU A 373 10.40 2.24 21.55
N ALA A 374 9.70 3.04 20.74
CA ALA A 374 10.27 3.78 19.62
C ALA A 374 11.37 4.76 20.08
N GLU A 375 11.06 5.57 21.10
CA GLU A 375 11.96 6.57 21.66
C GLU A 375 13.21 5.94 22.28
N MET A 376 13.03 4.86 23.04
CA MET A 376 14.13 4.10 23.63
C MET A 376 15.00 3.48 22.53
N THR A 377 14.40 2.88 21.51
CA THR A 377 15.11 2.25 20.37
C THR A 377 15.93 3.28 19.60
N LEU A 378 15.37 4.46 19.38
CA LEU A 378 16.05 5.58 18.76
C LEU A 378 17.24 6.07 19.60
N ALA A 379 17.06 6.20 20.92
CA ALA A 379 18.12 6.60 21.84
C ALA A 379 19.26 5.58 21.91
N GLU A 380 18.95 4.28 21.95
CA GLU A 380 19.95 3.20 21.92
C GLU A 380 20.73 3.19 20.59
N SER A 381 20.04 3.39 19.47
CA SER A 381 20.66 3.47 18.13
C SER A 381 21.62 4.65 18.02
N ARG A 382 21.22 5.83 18.52
CA ARG A 382 22.08 7.02 18.59
C ARG A 382 23.33 6.76 19.42
N ASN A 383 23.17 6.17 20.61
CA ASN A 383 24.29 5.81 21.48
C ASN A 383 25.21 4.77 20.82
N PHE A 384 24.67 3.78 20.12
CA PHE A 384 25.48 2.79 19.40
C PHE A 384 26.34 3.43 18.31
N LEU A 385 25.75 4.29 17.47
CA LEU A 385 26.47 4.99 16.39
C LEU A 385 27.63 5.86 16.92
N GLN A 386 27.47 6.46 18.10
CA GLN A 386 28.55 7.22 18.77
C GLN A 386 29.71 6.34 19.26
N THR A 387 29.46 5.06 19.52
CA THR A 387 30.47 4.12 20.02
C THR A 387 31.22 3.36 18.92
N LEU A 388 30.82 3.52 17.65
CA LEU A 388 31.45 2.83 16.54
C LEU A 388 32.91 3.26 16.35
N THR A 389 33.77 2.28 16.13
CA THR A 389 35.18 2.49 15.79
C THR A 389 35.55 1.61 14.60
N PRO A 390 36.28 2.12 13.59
CA PRO A 390 36.70 1.30 12.45
C PRO A 390 37.69 0.21 12.91
N ASN A 391 37.31 -1.06 12.79
CA ASN A 391 38.21 -2.18 13.08
C ASN A 391 38.82 -2.83 11.81
N LYS A 392 38.24 -2.58 10.63
CA LYS A 392 38.58 -3.27 9.38
C LYS A 392 39.44 -2.36 8.52
N LYS A 393 40.45 -2.94 7.89
CA LYS A 393 41.21 -2.26 6.85
C LYS A 393 40.29 -2.06 5.64
N LEU A 394 39.80 -0.84 5.48
CA LEU A 394 39.01 -0.41 4.32
C LEU A 394 39.87 -0.42 3.05
N SER A 395 39.22 -0.54 1.89
CA SER A 395 39.91 -0.39 0.61
C SER A 395 40.44 1.03 0.45
N PRO A 396 41.53 1.27 -0.28
CA PRO A 396 42.03 2.62 -0.51
C PRO A 396 40.93 3.53 -1.09
N GLY A 397 40.59 4.61 -0.39
CA GLY A 397 39.58 5.58 -0.79
C GLY A 397 38.17 5.36 -0.20
N GLU A 398 37.94 4.25 0.52
CA GLU A 398 36.69 4.06 1.28
C GLU A 398 36.75 4.79 2.62
N GLU A 399 35.66 5.45 2.99
CA GLU A 399 35.46 6.05 4.31
C GLU A 399 34.63 5.11 5.20
N PRO A 400 34.93 5.02 6.52
CA PRO A 400 34.10 4.28 7.46
C PRO A 400 32.69 4.88 7.50
N PHE A 401 31.69 4.04 7.32
CA PHE A 401 30.28 4.41 7.18
C PHE A 401 29.39 3.45 7.97
N ALA A 402 28.39 4.02 8.63
CA ALA A 402 27.30 3.29 9.25
C ALA A 402 25.97 4.02 9.07
N GLU A 403 24.91 3.27 8.85
CA GLU A 403 23.54 3.76 8.73
C GLU A 403 22.63 2.85 9.53
N ILE A 404 21.72 3.44 10.29
CA ILE A 404 20.61 2.73 10.93
C ILE A 404 19.31 3.26 10.36
N ALA A 405 18.46 2.36 9.92
CA ALA A 405 17.07 2.65 9.57
C ALA A 405 16.15 2.02 10.63
N LEU A 406 15.29 2.84 11.23
CA LEU A 406 14.31 2.46 12.24
C LEU A 406 12.90 2.81 11.74
N ASP A 407 12.11 1.79 11.48
CA ASP A 407 10.73 1.95 11.02
C ASP A 407 9.78 1.28 12.01
N ILE A 408 8.69 1.96 12.35
CA ILE A 408 7.53 1.32 12.99
C ILE A 408 6.34 1.44 12.06
N THR A 409 5.69 0.32 11.77
CA THR A 409 4.50 0.23 10.93
C THR A 409 3.36 -0.45 11.69
N ASP A 410 2.14 0.04 11.51
CA ASP A 410 0.92 -0.59 11.99
C ASP A 410 0.44 -1.66 10.99
N ILE A 411 0.26 -2.90 11.48
CA ILE A 411 -0.18 -4.05 10.70
C ILE A 411 -1.39 -4.66 11.40
N GLY A 412 -2.60 -4.24 11.00
CA GLY A 412 -3.82 -4.58 11.73
C GLY A 412 -3.74 -4.10 13.20
N PRO A 413 -3.90 -4.98 14.20
CA PRO A 413 -3.78 -4.62 15.61
C PRO A 413 -2.33 -4.63 16.14
N PHE A 414 -1.34 -4.89 15.27
CA PHE A 414 0.07 -5.03 15.66
C PHE A 414 0.93 -3.85 15.22
N TYR A 415 2.06 -3.66 15.90
CA TYR A 415 3.08 -2.67 15.58
C TYR A 415 4.39 -3.39 15.29
N THR A 416 4.85 -3.31 14.06
CA THR A 416 6.09 -3.95 13.61
C THR A 416 7.23 -2.94 13.65
N LEU A 417 8.24 -3.22 14.48
CA LEU A 417 9.51 -2.51 14.53
C LEU A 417 10.52 -3.19 13.62
N ARG A 418 11.01 -2.46 12.63
CA ARG A 418 12.12 -2.85 11.77
C ARG A 418 13.32 -1.98 12.11
N HIS A 419 14.43 -2.63 12.45
CA HIS A 419 15.70 -1.98 12.75
C HIS A 419 16.77 -2.62 11.86
N SER A 420 17.30 -1.84 10.92
CA SER A 420 18.30 -2.32 9.95
C SER A 420 19.59 -1.54 10.12
N VAL A 421 20.71 -2.23 10.26
CA VAL A 421 22.04 -1.62 10.37
C VAL A 421 22.85 -1.93 9.12
N TYR A 422 23.29 -0.91 8.40
CA TYR A 422 24.19 -1.01 7.27
C TYR A 422 25.53 -0.43 7.63
N THR A 423 26.62 -1.18 7.52
CA THR A 423 27.96 -0.63 7.79
C THR A 423 29.05 -1.26 6.94
N ASN A 424 30.05 -0.45 6.56
CA ASN A 424 31.28 -0.95 5.95
C ASN A 424 32.47 -1.00 6.94
N CYS A 425 32.27 -0.51 8.18
CA CYS A 425 33.28 -0.43 9.23
C CYS A 425 32.81 -1.20 10.47
N MET A 426 33.32 -2.42 10.62
CA MET A 426 32.91 -3.30 11.71
C MET A 426 33.51 -2.85 13.06
N SER A 427 32.94 -3.32 14.18
CA SER A 427 33.53 -3.18 15.52
C SER A 427 33.95 -4.57 16.05
N ASP A 428 35.19 -4.73 16.52
CA ASP A 428 35.63 -5.95 17.21
C ASP A 428 35.22 -5.82 18.67
N GLY A 429 33.92 -6.02 18.93
CA GLY A 429 33.29 -5.77 20.23
C GLY A 429 32.91 -7.01 21.02
N VAL A 430 33.15 -8.21 20.51
CA VAL A 430 32.89 -9.46 21.24
C VAL A 430 34.10 -10.37 21.09
N ASP A 431 34.77 -10.55 22.22
CA ASP A 431 36.01 -11.29 22.38
C ASP A 431 35.92 -12.71 21.77
N ARG A 432 36.43 -12.88 20.55
CA ARG A 432 36.56 -14.18 19.87
C ARG A 432 37.53 -15.13 20.60
N HIS A 433 38.15 -14.73 21.70
CA HIS A 433 39.11 -15.57 22.43
C HIS A 433 38.52 -16.51 23.49
N SER A 434 37.20 -16.54 23.72
CA SER A 434 36.59 -17.53 24.64
C SER A 434 36.07 -18.81 23.97
N ARG A 435 36.13 -18.93 22.63
CA ARG A 435 35.83 -20.19 21.89
C ARG A 435 36.91 -20.52 20.86
N ARG A 436 38.14 -20.76 21.32
CA ARG A 436 39.06 -21.65 20.59
C ARG A 436 38.87 -23.07 21.13
N PRO A 437 38.51 -24.07 20.31
CA PRO A 437 38.72 -25.45 20.72
C PRO A 437 40.23 -25.65 20.81
N ALA A 438 40.71 -26.01 22.00
CA ALA A 438 42.05 -26.54 22.16
C ALA A 438 42.12 -27.87 21.40
N ASN A 439 43.11 -27.99 20.51
CA ASN A 439 43.72 -29.22 19.98
C ASN A 439 42.83 -30.48 19.84
N SER A 440 42.65 -30.94 18.59
CA SER A 440 42.57 -32.38 18.29
C SER A 440 42.93 -32.60 16.82
N ASP A 441 44.18 -32.91 16.49
CA ASP A 441 44.55 -34.29 16.16
C ASP A 441 44.05 -35.36 17.15
N VAL A 442 43.71 -36.51 16.56
CA VAL A 442 43.31 -37.80 17.15
C VAL A 442 41.82 -38.14 17.05
N SER A 443 41.65 -39.35 16.51
CA SER A 443 40.49 -40.17 16.23
C SER A 443 39.63 -40.57 17.43
N ASP A 444 38.46 -41.08 17.08
CA ASP A 444 37.54 -41.93 17.85
C ASP A 444 36.64 -41.28 18.92
N GLY A 445 35.34 -41.29 18.60
CA GLY A 445 34.34 -41.83 19.53
C GLY A 445 33.54 -40.86 20.39
N VAL A 446 32.22 -40.93 20.19
CA VAL A 446 31.17 -40.80 21.23
C VAL A 446 30.84 -39.36 21.71
N ARG A 447 29.73 -38.81 21.18
CA ARG A 447 28.79 -37.93 21.94
C ARG A 447 28.32 -38.70 23.19
N PRO A 448 28.05 -38.10 24.38
CA PRO A 448 27.08 -36.99 24.52
C PRO A 448 27.31 -36.02 25.72
N ALA A 449 26.40 -35.03 25.84
CA ALA A 449 25.92 -34.28 27.02
C ALA A 449 25.93 -32.76 26.75
N ASN A 450 24.77 -32.11 26.60
CA ASN A 450 23.93 -31.56 27.67
C ASN A 450 24.70 -30.78 28.74
N SER A 451 24.56 -29.46 28.70
CA SER A 451 24.62 -28.56 29.85
C SER A 451 23.48 -27.56 29.67
N ASP A 452 22.31 -27.84 30.24
CA ASP A 452 21.88 -27.32 31.54
C ASP A 452 22.27 -25.85 31.74
N VAL A 453 21.36 -24.98 31.31
CA VAL A 453 21.22 -23.62 31.86
C VAL A 453 20.23 -23.74 33.02
N SER A 454 20.75 -24.07 34.20
CA SER A 454 19.99 -24.00 35.45
C SER A 454 20.06 -22.60 36.05
N ASP A 455 18.87 -22.05 36.34
CA ASP A 455 18.54 -21.28 37.52
C ASP A 455 19.38 -20.04 37.87
N GLY A 456 19.05 -18.94 37.17
CA GLY A 456 19.13 -17.60 37.72
C GLY A 456 17.72 -17.09 38.02
N VAL A 457 17.26 -17.26 39.26
CA VAL A 457 16.03 -16.65 39.81
C VAL A 457 16.06 -15.14 39.54
N ARG A 458 15.29 -14.65 38.56
CA ARG A 458 14.93 -13.23 38.47
C ARG A 458 13.86 -12.96 39.52
N PRO A 459 13.99 -11.92 40.35
CA PRO A 459 12.93 -11.56 41.27
C PRO A 459 11.72 -11.10 40.47
N ALA A 460 10.64 -11.86 40.57
CA ALA A 460 9.30 -11.38 40.24
C ALA A 460 8.98 -10.29 41.26
N ASN A 461 9.19 -9.02 40.88
CA ASN A 461 8.51 -7.80 41.40
C ASN A 461 9.23 -6.52 40.93
N SER A 462 9.00 -6.14 39.68
CA SER A 462 8.95 -4.72 39.24
C SER A 462 8.45 -4.72 37.79
N GLY A 463 7.28 -4.12 37.55
CA GLY A 463 6.61 -4.05 36.25
C GLY A 463 7.28 -3.14 35.22
N GLU A 464 8.59 -3.25 35.03
CA GLU A 464 9.32 -2.60 33.94
C GLU A 464 10.18 -3.66 33.26
N VAL A 465 9.69 -4.19 32.14
CA VAL A 465 10.54 -4.88 31.18
C VAL A 465 11.33 -3.79 30.45
N ILE A 466 12.52 -3.47 30.96
CA ILE A 466 13.49 -2.65 30.24
C ILE A 466 14.01 -3.49 29.08
N PHE A 467 13.43 -3.30 27.89
CA PHE A 467 13.98 -3.82 26.65
C PHE A 467 15.34 -3.16 26.39
N SER A 468 16.34 -3.94 25.96
CA SER A 468 17.55 -3.40 25.36
C SER A 468 17.83 -4.13 24.07
N ILE A 469 17.92 -3.38 22.97
CA ILE A 469 18.23 -3.89 21.62
C ILE A 469 19.58 -4.59 21.60
N ARG A 470 20.49 -4.21 22.50
CA ARG A 470 21.82 -4.82 22.61
C ARG A 470 21.79 -6.30 23.02
N GLY A 471 20.73 -6.76 23.70
CA GLY A 471 20.59 -8.17 24.05
C GLY A 471 20.16 -9.05 22.87
N ASP A 472 19.49 -8.45 21.89
CA ASP A 472 18.84 -9.15 20.78
C ASP A 472 19.55 -8.92 19.42
N LEU A 473 20.41 -7.90 19.31
CA LEU A 473 21.26 -7.74 18.13
C LEU A 473 22.33 -8.85 18.09
N PRO A 474 22.58 -9.45 16.92
CA PRO A 474 23.70 -10.36 16.73
C PRO A 474 25.00 -9.73 17.25
N LEU A 475 25.59 -10.38 18.26
CA LEU A 475 26.88 -10.02 18.84
C LEU A 475 28.02 -10.07 17.80
N ASP A 476 27.84 -10.83 16.71
CA ASP A 476 28.69 -10.81 15.52
C ASP A 476 27.98 -10.00 14.42
N LEU A 477 28.35 -8.73 14.30
CA LEU A 477 27.78 -7.79 13.34
C LEU A 477 28.30 -8.02 11.89
N THR A 478 29.14 -9.03 11.62
CA THR A 478 29.80 -9.20 10.29
C THR A 478 28.84 -9.36 9.13
N THR A 479 27.55 -9.57 9.41
CA THR A 479 26.43 -9.45 8.49
C THR A 479 25.51 -8.35 9.02
N ASN A 480 25.34 -7.24 8.29
CA ASN A 480 24.36 -6.16 8.55
C ASN A 480 23.12 -6.66 9.31
N PRO A 481 23.04 -6.53 10.65
CA PRO A 481 21.96 -7.14 11.39
C PRO A 481 20.67 -6.40 11.04
N SER A 482 19.64 -7.18 10.75
CA SER A 482 18.27 -6.67 10.71
C SER A 482 17.52 -7.32 11.87
N PHE A 483 16.95 -6.49 12.72
CA PHE A 483 16.07 -6.90 13.79
C PHE A 483 14.63 -6.58 13.39
N PHE A 484 13.79 -7.59 13.50
CA PHE A 484 12.36 -7.52 13.22
C PHE A 484 11.63 -8.05 14.44
N ALA A 485 10.65 -7.27 14.92
CA ALA A 485 9.76 -7.71 15.98
C ALA A 485 8.40 -7.02 15.86
N SER A 486 7.34 -7.78 16.10
CA SER A 486 5.99 -7.23 16.22
C SER A 486 5.56 -7.17 17.67
N TYR A 487 4.75 -6.18 18.00
CA TYR A 487 4.27 -5.87 19.33
C TYR A 487 2.76 -5.66 19.31
N GLU A 488 2.10 -5.99 20.40
CA GLU A 488 0.72 -5.55 20.67
C GLU A 488 0.71 -4.10 21.15
N ALA A 489 -0.45 -3.44 21.13
CA ALA A 489 -0.60 -2.05 21.54
C ALA A 489 -0.12 -1.75 22.98
N ASP A 490 -0.10 -2.75 23.86
CA ASP A 490 0.41 -2.64 25.24
C ASP A 490 1.95 -2.76 25.36
N GLY A 491 2.65 -2.92 24.24
CA GLY A 491 4.10 -3.08 24.18
C GLY A 491 4.59 -4.51 24.39
N ARG A 492 3.68 -5.49 24.56
CA ARG A 492 4.07 -6.90 24.66
C ARG A 492 4.53 -7.41 23.29
N ARG A 493 5.75 -7.96 23.24
CA ARG A 493 6.29 -8.60 22.03
C ARG A 493 5.45 -9.83 21.66
N VAL A 494 5.10 -9.93 20.38
CA VAL A 494 4.45 -11.11 19.81
C VAL A 494 5.50 -12.21 19.64
N THR A 495 5.19 -13.41 20.11
CA THR A 495 6.05 -14.59 19.94
C THR A 495 5.61 -15.38 18.72
N LEU A 496 6.55 -16.08 18.06
CA LEU A 496 6.25 -16.85 16.86
C LEU A 496 5.17 -17.90 17.14
N GLU A 497 5.29 -18.62 18.25
CA GLU A 497 4.29 -19.61 18.70
C GLU A 497 2.91 -18.96 18.89
N SER A 498 2.84 -17.76 19.48
CA SER A 498 1.57 -17.06 19.71
C SER A 498 0.88 -16.58 18.42
N CYS A 499 1.53 -16.68 17.26
CA CYS A 499 0.89 -16.42 15.98
C CYS A 499 0.04 -17.59 15.48
N PHE A 500 0.20 -18.78 16.05
CA PHE A 500 -0.46 -20.00 15.60
C PHE A 500 -1.50 -20.50 16.61
N ALA A 501 -2.49 -21.24 16.12
CA ALA A 501 -3.50 -21.87 16.95
C ALA A 501 -2.88 -22.93 17.89
N PRO A 502 -3.40 -23.09 19.12
CA PRO A 502 -2.87 -24.08 20.05
C PRO A 502 -2.85 -25.50 19.45
N GLY A 503 -1.69 -26.16 19.54
CA GLY A 503 -1.48 -27.53 19.03
C GLY A 503 -1.05 -27.62 17.56
N VAL A 504 -0.97 -26.50 16.84
CA VAL A 504 -0.36 -26.47 15.50
C VAL A 504 1.15 -26.65 15.60
N ASP A 505 1.70 -27.57 14.81
CA ASP A 505 3.14 -27.72 14.61
C ASP A 505 3.65 -26.60 13.67
N TYR A 506 3.78 -25.41 14.22
CA TYR A 506 4.20 -24.23 13.46
C TYR A 506 5.61 -24.36 12.87
N LYS A 507 6.45 -25.19 13.49
CA LYS A 507 7.82 -25.48 13.05
C LYS A 507 7.82 -26.27 11.74
N ALA A 508 7.05 -27.35 11.69
CA ALA A 508 6.86 -28.11 10.46
C ALA A 508 6.22 -27.25 9.36
N LEU A 509 5.22 -26.43 9.69
CA LEU A 509 4.57 -25.52 8.72
C LEU A 509 5.57 -24.51 8.14
N LEU A 510 6.33 -23.81 8.98
CA LEU A 510 7.33 -22.83 8.53
C LEU A 510 8.42 -23.50 7.68
N THR A 511 8.90 -24.69 8.07
CA THR A 511 9.89 -25.44 7.31
C THR A 511 9.37 -25.79 5.92
N ASN A 512 8.13 -26.26 5.83
CA ASN A 512 7.50 -26.61 4.56
C ASN A 512 7.29 -25.38 3.67
N ALA A 513 6.80 -24.29 4.24
CA ALA A 513 6.58 -23.03 3.53
C ALA A 513 7.91 -22.42 3.03
N TYR A 514 8.95 -22.43 3.88
CA TYR A 514 10.30 -22.01 3.49
C TYR A 514 10.81 -22.88 2.34
N ASN A 515 10.76 -24.21 2.46
CA ASN A 515 11.30 -25.12 1.45
C ASN A 515 10.58 -25.01 0.10
N LYS A 516 9.28 -24.70 0.12
CA LYS A 516 8.49 -24.39 -1.07
C LYS A 516 9.05 -23.17 -1.80
N GLN A 517 9.27 -22.06 -1.09
CA GLN A 517 9.84 -20.84 -1.68
C GLN A 517 11.31 -21.00 -2.04
N ALA A 518 12.11 -21.64 -1.19
CA ALA A 518 13.51 -21.94 -1.45
C ALA A 518 13.69 -22.67 -2.78
N THR A 519 12.82 -23.64 -3.09
CA THR A 519 12.82 -24.35 -4.38
C THR A 519 12.59 -23.41 -5.56
N GLN A 520 11.71 -22.41 -5.42
CA GLN A 520 11.43 -21.42 -6.47
C GLN A 520 12.62 -20.50 -6.75
N TYR A 521 13.37 -20.14 -5.70
CA TYR A 521 14.56 -19.28 -5.80
C TYR A 521 15.88 -20.04 -6.01
N GLY A 522 15.85 -21.38 -6.03
CA GLY A 522 17.06 -22.21 -6.13
C GLY A 522 17.92 -22.21 -4.86
N TYR A 523 17.32 -21.96 -3.69
CA TYR A 523 17.96 -22.00 -2.39
C TYR A 523 17.97 -23.42 -1.81
N PRO A 524 18.93 -23.75 -0.93
CA PRO A 524 18.94 -25.05 -0.26
C PRO A 524 17.72 -25.21 0.65
N ALA A 525 17.15 -26.42 0.66
CA ALA A 525 16.13 -26.78 1.63
C ALA A 525 16.73 -26.86 3.04
N ILE A 526 15.92 -26.56 4.05
CA ILE A 526 16.28 -26.59 5.46
C ILE A 526 15.55 -27.71 6.20
N GLN A 527 16.11 -28.12 7.32
CA GLN A 527 15.52 -29.01 8.31
C GLN A 527 14.87 -28.20 9.44
N GLU A 528 13.95 -28.83 10.16
CA GLU A 528 13.19 -28.17 11.22
C GLU A 528 14.07 -27.65 12.37
N ASP A 529 15.17 -28.33 12.69
CA ASP A 529 16.10 -27.88 13.73
C ASP A 529 16.84 -26.58 13.36
N GLN A 530 16.85 -26.22 12.07
CA GLN A 530 17.46 -24.98 11.56
C GLN A 530 16.56 -23.75 11.72
N ILE A 531 15.31 -23.89 12.21
CA ILE A 531 14.40 -22.77 12.49
C ILE A 531 14.35 -22.40 13.99
N ALA A 532 15.26 -22.94 14.80
CA ALA A 532 15.23 -22.75 16.26
C ALA A 532 15.37 -21.29 16.71
N ASN A 533 15.99 -20.42 15.88
CA ASN A 533 16.34 -19.03 16.20
C ASN A 533 15.77 -18.02 15.20
N VAL A 534 14.54 -18.22 14.72
CA VAL A 534 13.91 -17.30 13.77
C VAL A 534 13.59 -15.97 14.44
N ASN A 535 14.14 -14.89 13.88
CA ASN A 535 13.62 -13.54 14.10
C ASN A 535 12.47 -13.32 13.13
N PHE A 536 11.38 -12.69 13.56
CA PHE A 536 10.26 -12.46 12.67
C PHE A 536 9.48 -11.19 12.99
N SER A 537 8.79 -10.68 11.99
CA SER A 537 7.70 -9.71 12.10
C SER A 537 6.45 -10.20 11.39
N ILE A 538 5.31 -9.69 11.82
CA ILE A 538 4.03 -9.77 11.14
C ILE A 538 4.04 -8.70 10.03
N GLY A 539 3.92 -9.12 8.78
CA GLY A 539 3.72 -8.25 7.63
C GLY A 539 2.28 -8.30 7.12
N HIS A 540 1.97 -7.54 6.06
CA HIS A 540 0.60 -7.50 5.55
C HIS A 540 0.13 -8.81 4.93
N THR A 541 1.00 -9.48 4.18
CA THR A 541 0.66 -10.68 3.38
C THR A 541 1.28 -11.98 3.92
N GLY A 542 2.14 -11.87 4.94
CA GLY A 542 2.87 -13.00 5.49
C GLY A 542 3.71 -12.63 6.71
N LEU A 543 4.38 -13.63 7.27
CA LEU A 543 5.43 -13.43 8.26
C LEU A 543 6.74 -13.10 7.55
N GLU A 544 7.39 -12.01 7.93
CA GLU A 544 8.75 -11.70 7.48
C GLU A 544 9.71 -12.41 8.42
N CYS A 545 10.40 -13.44 7.94
CA CYS A 545 11.27 -14.28 8.75
C CYS A 545 12.73 -14.07 8.39
N TYR A 546 13.56 -13.92 9.41
CA TYR A 546 15.01 -13.92 9.34
C TYR A 546 15.58 -15.13 10.09
N PHE A 547 16.35 -15.95 9.39
CA PHE A 547 16.98 -17.20 9.82
C PHE A 547 18.50 -17.00 9.90
N PRO A 548 19.05 -16.55 11.05
CA PRO A 548 20.47 -16.16 11.16
C PRO A 548 21.44 -17.28 10.74
N ASP A 549 21.08 -18.52 11.03
CA ASP A 549 21.92 -19.70 10.78
C ASP A 549 22.04 -20.06 9.28
N LEU A 550 21.27 -19.41 8.39
CA LEU A 550 21.26 -19.66 6.94
C LEU A 550 22.14 -18.68 6.13
N GLY A 551 22.80 -17.71 6.79
CA GLY A 551 23.71 -16.77 6.13
C GLY A 551 23.02 -15.91 5.07
N ASN A 552 23.44 -15.99 3.81
CA ASN A 552 22.88 -15.16 2.72
C ASN A 552 21.43 -15.50 2.36
N TYR A 553 20.91 -16.64 2.81
CA TYR A 553 19.53 -17.10 2.55
C TYR A 553 18.61 -16.90 3.76
N SER A 554 19.01 -15.97 4.63
CA SER A 554 18.40 -15.76 5.94
C SER A 554 17.08 -15.02 5.87
N TYR A 555 16.77 -14.21 4.87
CA TYR A 555 15.49 -13.49 4.81
C TYR A 555 14.48 -14.17 3.88
N MET A 556 13.24 -14.38 4.36
CA MET A 556 12.14 -14.90 3.57
C MET A 556 10.79 -14.37 4.04
N GLY A 557 9.95 -13.93 3.11
CA GLY A 557 8.55 -13.56 3.38
C GLY A 557 7.63 -14.77 3.23
N ILE A 558 7.23 -15.38 4.34
CA ILE A 558 6.38 -16.58 4.34
C ILE A 558 4.91 -16.16 4.29
N GLU A 559 4.28 -16.33 3.13
CA GLU A 559 2.89 -15.90 2.88
C GLU A 559 1.90 -16.64 3.79
N TYR A 560 0.86 -15.94 4.27
CA TYR A 560 -0.15 -16.55 5.15
C TYR A 560 -0.89 -17.72 4.52
N LYS A 561 -1.11 -17.67 3.19
CA LYS A 561 -1.72 -18.78 2.44
C LYS A 561 -0.90 -20.07 2.46
N ASP A 562 0.43 -19.97 2.62
CA ASP A 562 1.32 -21.13 2.71
C ASP A 562 1.35 -21.72 4.14
N LEU A 563 1.00 -20.91 5.14
CA LEU A 563 0.83 -21.33 6.53
C LEU A 563 -0.58 -21.87 6.81
N GLY A 564 -1.55 -21.54 5.96
CA GLY A 564 -2.97 -21.77 6.19
C GLY A 564 -3.51 -20.76 7.21
N SER A 565 -4.32 -19.79 6.78
CA SER A 565 -4.82 -18.74 7.65
C SER A 565 -5.65 -19.27 8.83
N GLU A 566 -6.29 -20.42 8.66
CA GLU A 566 -6.98 -21.14 9.73
C GLU A 566 -6.06 -21.63 10.86
N ASN A 567 -4.76 -21.71 10.61
CA ASN A 567 -3.76 -22.08 11.62
C ASN A 567 -3.25 -20.86 12.39
N LEU A 568 -3.65 -19.64 12.03
CA LEU A 568 -3.08 -18.39 12.54
C LEU A 568 -4.08 -17.65 13.45
N THR A 569 -3.67 -17.36 14.68
CA THR A 569 -4.49 -16.64 15.68
C THR A 569 -4.35 -15.12 15.58
N ILE A 570 -3.43 -14.64 14.75
CA ILE A 570 -3.21 -13.19 14.55
C ILE A 570 -4.41 -12.49 13.90
N PHE A 571 -5.28 -13.23 13.22
CA PHE A 571 -6.50 -12.71 12.59
C PHE A 571 -7.73 -12.73 13.52
N ASP A 572 -7.63 -13.36 14.69
CA ASP A 572 -8.72 -13.47 15.67
C ASP A 572 -8.73 -12.32 16.69
N LYS A 573 -7.74 -11.42 16.64
CA LYS A 573 -7.49 -10.39 17.65
C LYS A 573 -8.27 -9.11 17.44
#